data_AF-A0A534NKY1-F1
#
_entry.id   AF-A0A534NKY1-F1
#
_cell.length_a   1.000
_cell.length_b   1.000
_cell.length_c   1.000
_cell.angle_alpha   90.00
_cell.angle_beta   90.00
_cell.angle_gamma   90.00
#
_symmetry.space_group_name_H-M   'P 1'
#
loop_
_entity.id
_entity.type
_entity.pdbx_description
1 polymer ?
#
loop_
_entity_poly.entity_id
_entity_poly.type
_entity_poly.pdbx_seq_one_letter_code
_entity_poly.pdbx_strand_id
1 'polypeptide(L)'
;MQLKCVVIPANASMLTGGIGYTYNLGTVNASDSTLNFINNNQPLTQINLPAYPYTPNDPNGGKGGKGGLIVPALDVWKVATGYTGRRADPTNGQQKLVVVTEKCDACHVALGVGPDFHAGQRNDATSCNFCHRPNQTASGWSGNQKDFVHSIHGAEKRGVRFTWHEKSNDDGYWKTTYPAVLNRCEMCHLPGTYDFSTTAMTSALPNMLFSTAGQGTYAANTPNSEHSPYVTEGTNYGAGFNFNPLTGASTEAASTTLVISPIVAACSACHDSPAAIDHMQTNGGSFWRPRAEALNDTRGEQCLICHGPNRVAAISLVHTDRTP
;
A
#
# COMPACT_ATOMS: atom_id res chain seq x y z
N MET A 1 3.22 3.10 -27.79
CA MET A 1 3.88 2.13 -26.89
C MET A 1 2.92 0.96 -26.73
N GLN A 2 3.29 -0.24 -27.17
CA GLN A 2 2.46 -1.44 -27.05
C GLN A 2 3.03 -2.27 -25.91
N LEU A 3 2.24 -2.54 -24.86
CA LEU A 3 2.61 -3.47 -23.80
C LEU A 3 2.80 -4.87 -24.44
N LYS A 4 4.05 -5.32 -24.56
CA LYS A 4 4.35 -6.71 -24.88
C LYS A 4 4.33 -7.50 -23.57
N CYS A 5 3.82 -8.74 -23.60
CA CYS A 5 3.84 -9.68 -22.47
C CYS A 5 2.86 -9.37 -21.30
N VAL A 6 1.79 -8.60 -21.54
CA VAL A 6 0.69 -8.48 -20.57
C VAL A 6 -0.65 -8.56 -21.31
N VAL A 7 -1.50 -9.51 -20.91
CA VAL A 7 -2.90 -9.59 -21.32
C VAL A 7 -3.73 -8.76 -20.36
N ILE A 8 -4.41 -7.75 -20.88
CA ILE A 8 -5.42 -6.98 -20.12
C ILE A 8 -6.73 -7.76 -20.22
N PRO A 9 -7.31 -8.24 -19.09
CA PRO A 9 -8.58 -8.96 -19.12
C PRO A 9 -9.69 -8.11 -19.75
N ALA A 10 -10.58 -8.73 -20.54
CA ALA A 10 -11.66 -8.02 -21.22
C ALA A 10 -12.66 -7.34 -20.26
N ASN A 11 -12.76 -7.83 -19.02
CA ASN A 11 -13.59 -7.29 -17.96
C ASN A 11 -12.84 -6.30 -17.03
N ALA A 12 -11.61 -5.90 -17.37
CA ALA A 12 -10.87 -4.93 -16.58
C ALA A 12 -11.60 -3.57 -16.59
N SER A 13 -12.10 -3.16 -15.42
CA SER A 13 -12.78 -1.88 -15.23
C SER A 13 -11.83 -0.73 -14.89
N MET A 14 -10.54 -1.03 -14.68
CA MET A 14 -9.50 -0.07 -14.34
C MET A 14 -8.16 -0.53 -14.89
N LEU A 15 -7.46 0.37 -15.58
CA LEU A 15 -6.09 0.15 -16.03
C LEU A 15 -5.21 1.25 -15.43
N THR A 16 -4.10 0.85 -14.83
CA THR A 16 -3.10 1.79 -14.35
C THR A 16 -1.73 1.17 -14.53
N GLY A 17 -0.76 1.97 -14.97
CA GLY A 17 0.60 1.52 -15.22
C GLY A 17 1.54 2.71 -15.33
N GLY A 18 2.83 2.43 -15.20
CA GLY A 18 3.91 3.42 -15.31
C GLY A 18 4.93 3.01 -16.37
N ILE A 19 5.71 4.00 -16.81
CA ILE A 19 6.83 3.81 -17.73
C ILE A 19 8.08 4.30 -16.99
N GLY A 20 9.17 3.53 -17.04
CA GLY A 20 10.45 3.97 -16.46
C GLY A 20 10.76 3.46 -15.05
N TYR A 21 9.88 2.66 -14.44
CA TYR A 21 10.23 1.90 -13.22
C TYR A 21 11.18 0.75 -13.59
N THR A 22 12.48 1.00 -13.48
CA THR A 22 13.53 0.05 -13.88
C THR A 22 14.06 -0.80 -12.74
N TYR A 23 13.71 -0.48 -11.49
CA TYR A 23 14.13 -1.26 -10.33
C TYR A 23 13.78 -2.74 -10.52
N ASN A 24 14.81 -3.58 -10.49
CA ASN A 24 14.75 -5.04 -10.69
C ASN A 24 14.63 -5.55 -12.15
N LEU A 25 14.74 -4.72 -13.19
CA LEU A 25 14.79 -5.16 -14.60
C LEU A 25 16.13 -5.80 -14.99
N GLY A 26 16.75 -6.59 -14.12
CA GLY A 26 18.11 -7.13 -14.33
C GLY A 26 18.25 -8.61 -13.99
N THR A 27 17.19 -9.24 -13.49
CA THR A 27 17.17 -10.69 -13.35
C THR A 27 16.94 -11.32 -14.71
N VAL A 28 17.93 -12.10 -15.16
CA VAL A 28 17.80 -13.03 -16.28
C VAL A 28 16.51 -13.82 -16.09
N ASN A 29 15.56 -13.70 -17.03
CA ASN A 29 14.42 -14.61 -17.03
C ASN A 29 14.95 -16.00 -17.42
N ALA A 30 14.99 -16.94 -16.47
CA ALA A 30 15.46 -18.30 -16.71
C ALA A 30 14.67 -19.04 -17.81
N SER A 31 13.46 -18.56 -18.14
CA SER A 31 12.58 -19.13 -19.17
C SER A 31 12.63 -18.40 -20.53
N ASP A 32 13.27 -17.23 -20.62
CA ASP A 32 13.41 -16.49 -21.88
C ASP A 32 14.68 -15.61 -21.88
N SER A 33 15.72 -16.10 -22.55
CA SER A 33 17.01 -15.42 -22.69
C SER A 33 16.98 -14.16 -23.57
N THR A 34 15.87 -13.89 -24.27
CA THR A 34 15.69 -12.67 -25.06
C THR A 34 15.22 -11.48 -24.21
N LEU A 35 14.74 -11.74 -22.98
CA LEU A 35 14.41 -10.74 -21.97
C LEU A 35 15.60 -10.41 -21.07
N ASN A 36 16.82 -10.45 -21.63
CA ASN A 36 18.05 -10.14 -20.93
C ASN A 36 18.36 -8.64 -21.07
N PHE A 37 18.01 -7.85 -20.05
CA PHE A 37 18.41 -6.46 -19.96
C PHE A 37 19.88 -6.36 -19.50
N ILE A 38 20.80 -6.72 -20.40
CA ILE A 38 22.26 -6.74 -20.17
C ILE A 38 22.82 -5.36 -19.77
N ASN A 39 22.11 -4.28 -20.12
CA ASN A 39 22.58 -2.91 -19.92
C ASN A 39 21.85 -2.22 -18.76
N ASN A 40 22.51 -2.16 -17.59
CA ASN A 40 22.31 -1.15 -16.54
C ASN A 40 20.87 -0.74 -16.25
N ASN A 41 20.14 -1.57 -15.51
CA ASN A 41 18.78 -1.28 -15.05
C ASN A 41 18.67 -0.28 -13.88
N GLN A 42 19.76 0.38 -13.49
CA GLN A 42 19.66 1.49 -12.56
C GLN A 42 18.93 2.67 -13.23
N PRO A 43 18.19 3.49 -12.46
CA PRO A 43 17.73 4.79 -12.93
C PRO A 43 18.89 5.64 -13.44
N LEU A 44 18.63 6.80 -14.06
CA LEU A 44 19.69 7.74 -14.42
C LEU A 44 20.55 8.07 -13.19
N THR A 45 21.76 7.50 -13.14
CA THR A 45 22.62 7.49 -11.97
C THR A 45 23.96 8.09 -12.33
N GLN A 46 24.37 9.11 -11.57
CA GLN A 46 25.72 9.65 -11.65
C GLN A 46 26.67 8.76 -10.87
N ILE A 47 27.60 8.10 -11.57
CA ILE A 47 28.49 7.06 -11.01
C ILE A 47 29.90 7.56 -10.70
N ASN A 48 30.23 8.79 -11.07
CA ASN A 48 31.58 9.34 -10.96
C ASN A 48 31.75 10.36 -9.81
N LEU A 49 30.83 10.37 -8.83
CA LEU A 49 30.92 11.23 -7.66
C LEU A 49 31.55 10.48 -6.49
N PRO A 50 32.73 10.89 -5.98
CA PRO A 50 33.39 10.23 -4.85
C PRO A 50 32.54 10.15 -3.57
N ALA A 51 31.64 11.12 -3.36
CA ALA A 51 30.73 11.15 -2.21
C ALA A 51 29.61 10.09 -2.30
N TYR A 52 29.35 9.54 -3.49
CA TYR A 52 28.31 8.55 -3.74
C TYR A 52 28.95 7.33 -4.44
N PRO A 53 29.67 6.47 -3.70
CA PRO A 53 30.40 5.37 -4.28
C PRO A 53 29.45 4.44 -5.05
N TYR A 54 29.84 4.12 -6.29
CA TYR A 54 29.11 3.22 -7.17
C TYR A 54 29.80 1.85 -7.22
N THR A 55 29.00 0.80 -7.06
CA THR A 55 29.39 -0.60 -7.28
C THR A 55 28.72 -1.09 -8.57
N PRO A 56 29.48 -1.41 -9.62
CA PRO A 56 28.95 -1.97 -10.85
C PRO A 56 28.19 -3.29 -10.64
N ASN A 57 27.29 -3.61 -11.57
CA ASN A 57 26.60 -4.90 -11.60
C ASN A 57 27.60 -6.07 -11.74
N ASP A 58 27.34 -7.20 -11.07
CA ASP A 58 28.10 -8.43 -11.30
C ASP A 58 27.64 -9.09 -12.61
N PRO A 59 28.54 -9.21 -13.61
CA PRO A 59 28.20 -9.75 -14.93
C PRO A 59 27.79 -11.23 -14.92
N ASN A 60 27.99 -11.97 -13.82
CA ASN A 60 27.74 -13.41 -13.73
C ASN A 60 26.53 -13.81 -12.87
N GLY A 61 25.59 -12.89 -12.64
CA GLY A 61 24.35 -13.17 -11.89
C GLY A 61 23.98 -12.11 -10.86
N GLY A 62 24.56 -10.91 -10.96
CA GLY A 62 24.34 -9.82 -10.02
C GLY A 62 22.95 -9.21 -10.11
N LYS A 63 22.41 -8.87 -8.93
CA LYS A 63 21.43 -7.78 -8.80
C LYS A 63 22.07 -6.52 -9.39
N GLY A 64 21.28 -5.66 -10.04
CA GLY A 64 21.76 -4.41 -10.66
C GLY A 64 22.74 -3.60 -9.79
N GLY A 65 23.54 -2.74 -10.43
CA GLY A 65 24.54 -1.90 -9.74
C GLY A 65 23.97 -1.20 -8.51
N LYS A 66 24.83 -0.85 -7.54
CA LYS A 66 24.44 -0.22 -6.26
C LYS A 66 25.20 1.06 -6.02
N GLY A 67 24.56 2.02 -5.35
CA GLY A 67 25.16 3.33 -5.08
C GLY A 67 25.21 4.22 -6.34
N GLY A 68 26.04 5.26 -6.30
CA GLY A 68 25.93 6.40 -7.20
C GLY A 68 24.87 7.41 -6.74
N LEU A 69 24.91 8.63 -7.29
CA LEU A 69 23.90 9.64 -7.03
C LEU A 69 22.75 9.47 -8.03
N ILE A 70 21.60 9.06 -7.52
CA ILE A 70 20.36 8.97 -8.30
C ILE A 70 19.62 10.28 -8.11
N VAL A 71 19.28 10.95 -9.21
CA VAL A 71 18.32 12.06 -9.21
C VAL A 71 17.05 11.54 -9.87
N PRO A 72 16.12 10.95 -9.10
CA PRO A 72 14.92 10.40 -9.69
C PRO A 72 14.07 11.54 -10.25
N ALA A 73 13.60 11.39 -11.49
CA ALA A 73 12.58 12.29 -12.02
C ALA A 73 11.29 12.10 -11.23
N LEU A 74 10.55 13.19 -10.98
CA LEU A 74 9.25 13.10 -10.35
C LEU A 74 8.27 12.36 -11.26
N ASP A 75 7.52 11.43 -10.68
CA ASP A 75 6.47 10.73 -11.39
C ASP A 75 5.37 11.71 -11.83
N VAL A 76 4.97 11.61 -13.09
CA VAL A 76 3.93 12.46 -13.69
C VAL A 76 2.77 11.60 -14.15
N TRP A 77 1.57 11.98 -13.70
CA TRP A 77 0.34 11.29 -14.04
C TRP A 77 -0.28 11.83 -15.33
N LYS A 78 -0.69 10.91 -16.20
CA LYS A 78 -1.42 11.22 -17.42
C LYS A 78 -2.54 10.24 -17.66
N VAL A 79 -3.72 10.77 -17.96
CA VAL A 79 -4.86 9.96 -18.40
C VAL A 79 -4.59 9.48 -19.84
N ALA A 80 -4.71 8.18 -20.07
CA ALA A 80 -4.57 7.62 -21.40
C ALA A 80 -5.66 8.17 -22.35
N THR A 81 -5.30 8.44 -23.61
CA THR A 81 -6.24 8.93 -24.62
C THR A 81 -7.45 7.99 -24.74
N GLY A 82 -8.66 8.53 -24.63
CA GLY A 82 -9.91 7.78 -24.68
C GLY A 82 -10.36 7.18 -23.34
N TYR A 83 -9.64 7.42 -22.25
CA TYR A 83 -10.01 7.00 -20.90
C TYR A 83 -10.38 8.19 -20.02
N THR A 84 -11.14 7.93 -18.96
CA THR A 84 -11.41 8.91 -17.89
C THR A 84 -10.49 8.61 -16.70
N GLY A 85 -9.83 9.65 -16.18
CA GLY A 85 -8.99 9.53 -15.00
C GLY A 85 -9.79 9.05 -13.79
N ARG A 86 -9.23 8.11 -13.02
CA ARG A 86 -9.90 7.59 -11.82
C ARG A 86 -9.95 8.67 -10.75
N ARG A 87 -11.17 9.09 -10.40
CA ARG A 87 -11.47 10.24 -9.52
C ARG A 87 -10.80 11.47 -10.11
N ALA A 88 -11.43 12.18 -11.05
CA ALA A 88 -10.88 13.41 -11.61
C ALA A 88 -11.35 14.64 -10.82
N ASP A 89 -10.55 15.71 -10.84
CA ASP A 89 -10.89 17.01 -10.32
C ASP A 89 -11.70 17.77 -11.35
N PRO A 90 -13.00 18.06 -11.11
CA PRO A 90 -13.83 18.72 -12.10
C PRO A 90 -13.40 20.17 -12.36
N THR A 91 -12.53 20.75 -11.52
CA THR A 91 -12.05 22.13 -11.67
C THR A 91 -10.82 22.26 -12.58
N ASN A 92 -9.94 21.27 -12.66
CA ASN A 92 -8.72 21.35 -13.46
C ASN A 92 -8.40 20.09 -14.29
N GLY A 93 -9.25 19.06 -14.23
CA GLY A 93 -9.06 17.79 -14.97
C GLY A 93 -7.92 16.91 -14.45
N GLN A 94 -7.23 17.30 -13.38
CA GLN A 94 -6.21 16.46 -12.74
C GLN A 94 -6.85 15.31 -11.97
N GLN A 95 -6.09 14.28 -11.64
CA GLN A 95 -6.62 13.17 -10.85
C GLN A 95 -6.86 13.64 -9.40
N LYS A 96 -8.10 13.60 -8.90
CA LYS A 96 -8.44 13.65 -7.45
C LYS A 96 -7.86 12.43 -6.76
N LEU A 97 -6.68 12.66 -6.24
CA LEU A 97 -6.02 11.73 -5.36
C LEU A 97 -6.67 11.83 -3.97
N VAL A 98 -6.68 10.72 -3.24
CA VAL A 98 -7.12 10.73 -1.82
C VAL A 98 -6.06 11.44 -0.96
N VAL A 99 -4.80 11.35 -1.39
CA VAL A 99 -3.60 11.95 -0.80
C VAL A 99 -2.76 12.56 -1.91
N VAL A 100 -1.96 13.59 -1.63
CA VAL A 100 -1.11 14.25 -2.65
C VAL A 100 0.36 14.24 -2.23
N THR A 101 1.27 14.16 -3.20
CA THR A 101 2.72 14.01 -2.96
C THR A 101 3.29 15.17 -2.16
N GLU A 102 2.82 16.39 -2.40
CA GLU A 102 3.30 17.60 -1.72
C GLU A 102 3.10 17.53 -0.21
N LYS A 103 2.04 16.83 0.24
CA LYS A 103 1.77 16.60 1.66
C LYS A 103 2.75 15.59 2.28
N CYS A 104 3.16 14.57 1.52
CA CYS A 104 4.19 13.62 1.95
C CYS A 104 5.57 14.30 2.02
N ASP A 105 5.90 15.12 1.01
CA ASP A 105 7.17 15.85 0.90
C ASP A 105 7.37 16.87 2.03
N ALA A 106 6.30 17.34 2.67
CA ALA A 106 6.39 18.20 3.86
C ALA A 106 7.20 17.57 5.01
N CYS A 107 7.27 16.24 5.07
CA CYS A 107 8.11 15.51 6.05
C CYS A 107 9.23 14.70 5.38
N HIS A 108 8.99 14.16 4.18
CA HIS A 108 9.94 13.28 3.49
C HIS A 108 10.89 14.02 2.54
N VAL A 109 10.74 15.34 2.38
CA VAL A 109 11.45 16.20 1.43
C VAL A 109 11.22 15.77 -0.02
N ALA A 110 11.84 14.67 -0.42
CA ALA A 110 11.55 13.94 -1.64
C ALA A 110 11.12 12.53 -1.23
N LEU A 111 9.82 12.26 -1.29
CA LEU A 111 9.26 10.95 -0.97
C LEU A 111 10.02 9.84 -1.71
N GLY A 112 10.45 8.83 -0.98
CA GLY A 112 11.20 7.70 -1.53
C GLY A 112 12.71 7.90 -1.67
N VAL A 113 13.26 9.09 -1.43
CA VAL A 113 14.72 9.31 -1.32
C VAL A 113 15.19 9.16 0.13
N GLY A 114 14.41 9.67 1.09
CA GLY A 114 14.68 9.55 2.53
C GLY A 114 13.39 9.53 3.34
N PRO A 115 12.91 8.36 3.81
CA PRO A 115 13.45 7.01 3.67
C PRO A 115 13.43 6.51 2.21
N ASP A 116 14.41 5.66 1.86
CA ASP A 116 14.52 5.10 0.51
C ASP A 116 13.47 4.02 0.27
N PHE A 117 12.62 4.23 -0.73
CA PHE A 117 11.67 3.24 -1.23
C PHE A 117 11.99 2.92 -2.68
N HIS A 118 12.33 1.66 -2.96
CA HIS A 118 12.54 1.19 -4.34
C HIS A 118 13.55 2.05 -5.13
N ALA A 119 14.66 2.46 -4.49
CA ALA A 119 15.70 3.33 -5.04
C ALA A 119 15.20 4.72 -5.48
N GLY A 120 14.20 5.26 -4.76
CA GLY A 120 13.62 6.58 -5.01
C GLY A 120 12.87 6.76 -6.32
N GLN A 121 12.62 5.70 -7.10
CA GLN A 121 11.87 5.79 -8.35
C GLN A 121 10.36 5.87 -8.15
N ARG A 122 9.85 5.42 -7.00
CA ARG A 122 8.40 5.42 -6.69
C ARG A 122 8.14 6.56 -5.73
N ASN A 123 8.20 7.78 -6.25
CA ASN A 123 8.38 9.01 -5.48
C ASN A 123 7.12 9.89 -5.42
N ASP A 124 5.97 9.38 -5.84
CA ASP A 124 4.69 10.03 -5.64
C ASP A 124 3.74 9.19 -4.79
N ALA A 125 2.82 9.87 -4.11
CA ALA A 125 1.92 9.23 -3.17
C ALA A 125 0.99 8.18 -3.82
N THR A 126 0.80 8.20 -5.13
CA THR A 126 -0.20 7.36 -5.79
C THR A 126 0.35 6.10 -6.44
N SER A 127 1.64 6.09 -6.79
CA SER A 127 2.28 4.93 -7.41
C SER A 127 2.45 3.75 -6.46
N CYS A 128 2.46 3.98 -5.14
CA CYS A 128 2.49 2.90 -4.15
C CYS A 128 1.35 1.89 -4.40
N ASN A 129 0.15 2.37 -4.71
CA ASN A 129 -1.04 1.54 -4.92
C ASN A 129 -0.99 0.65 -6.18
N PHE A 130 0.06 0.75 -7.01
CA PHE A 130 0.28 -0.19 -8.13
C PHE A 130 0.65 -1.59 -7.62
N CYS A 131 1.40 -1.63 -6.51
CA CYS A 131 1.87 -2.86 -5.89
C CYS A 131 1.21 -3.07 -4.52
N HIS A 132 1.05 -2.01 -3.74
CA HIS A 132 0.44 -2.01 -2.42
C HIS A 132 -1.08 -1.95 -2.49
N ARG A 133 -1.64 -2.99 -3.09
CA ARG A 133 -3.06 -3.17 -3.38
C ARG A 133 -3.76 -4.01 -2.28
N PRO A 134 -5.10 -4.08 -2.26
CA PRO A 134 -5.84 -4.80 -1.23
C PRO A 134 -5.45 -6.29 -1.10
N ASN A 135 -5.02 -6.94 -2.19
CA ASN A 135 -4.61 -8.35 -2.17
C ASN A 135 -3.13 -8.56 -1.77
N GLN A 136 -2.38 -7.50 -1.46
CA GLN A 136 -0.98 -7.60 -1.07
C GLN A 136 -0.85 -7.82 0.43
N THR A 137 0.04 -8.72 0.85
CA THR A 137 0.33 -9.00 2.27
C THR A 137 1.79 -9.44 2.42
N ALA A 138 2.36 -9.21 3.60
CA ALA A 138 3.62 -9.80 4.03
C ALA A 138 3.64 -9.94 5.56
N SER A 139 4.30 -10.99 6.07
CA SER A 139 4.49 -11.24 7.52
C SER A 139 3.20 -11.20 8.36
N GLY A 140 2.06 -11.59 7.80
CA GLY A 140 0.76 -11.57 8.49
C GLY A 140 0.14 -10.18 8.62
N TRP A 141 0.68 -9.18 7.92
CA TRP A 141 0.15 -7.82 7.81
C TRP A 141 -0.35 -7.54 6.40
N SER A 142 -1.33 -6.64 6.27
CA SER A 142 -1.73 -6.16 4.94
C SER A 142 -0.68 -5.23 4.36
N GLY A 143 -0.33 -5.47 3.11
CA GLY A 143 0.52 -4.61 2.29
C GLY A 143 -0.28 -3.59 1.48
N ASN A 144 -1.58 -3.42 1.75
CA ASN A 144 -2.41 -2.39 1.14
C ASN A 144 -1.96 -0.99 1.60
N GLN A 145 -1.90 -0.02 0.69
CA GLN A 145 -1.31 1.29 0.97
C GLN A 145 -1.91 1.99 2.19
N LYS A 146 -3.24 2.07 2.28
CA LYS A 146 -3.90 2.74 3.40
C LYS A 146 -3.59 2.09 4.75
N ASP A 147 -3.40 0.77 4.76
CA ASP A 147 -3.20 -0.03 5.98
C ASP A 147 -1.80 0.22 6.55
N PHE A 148 -0.76 0.06 5.73
CA PHE A 148 0.61 0.23 6.21
C PHE A 148 0.96 1.71 6.43
N VAL A 149 0.48 2.65 5.59
CA VAL A 149 0.80 4.07 5.77
C VAL A 149 0.25 4.56 7.10
N HIS A 150 -1.00 4.21 7.43
CA HIS A 150 -1.54 4.52 8.75
C HIS A 150 -0.82 3.76 9.87
N SER A 151 -0.47 2.49 9.69
CA SER A 151 0.18 1.71 10.76
C SER A 151 1.59 2.20 11.10
N ILE A 152 2.36 2.64 10.11
CA ILE A 152 3.70 3.22 10.29
C ILE A 152 3.59 4.58 11.00
N HIS A 153 2.77 5.49 10.50
CA HIS A 153 2.68 6.85 11.04
C HIS A 153 1.84 6.92 12.32
N GLY A 154 0.97 5.93 12.56
CA GLY A 154 0.19 5.78 13.78
C GLY A 154 0.87 4.97 14.87
N ALA A 155 2.16 4.62 14.72
CA ALA A 155 2.89 3.73 15.62
C ALA A 155 2.74 4.11 17.11
N GLU A 156 2.81 5.40 17.46
CA GLU A 156 2.66 5.89 18.84
C GLU A 156 1.25 5.71 19.42
N LYS A 157 0.23 5.58 18.57
CA LYS A 157 -1.16 5.37 18.98
C LYS A 157 -1.53 3.91 19.14
N ARG A 158 -0.85 3.03 18.40
CA ARG A 158 -1.10 1.59 18.38
C ARG A 158 -0.71 0.94 19.71
N GLY A 159 -1.54 0.03 20.19
CA GLY A 159 -1.21 -0.90 21.28
C GLY A 159 -0.45 -2.13 20.80
N VAL A 160 -0.60 -2.51 19.52
CA VAL A 160 0.08 -3.66 18.91
C VAL A 160 1.18 -3.17 17.98
N ARG A 161 2.41 -3.64 18.21
CA ARG A 161 3.58 -3.35 17.38
C ARG A 161 3.28 -3.71 15.92
N PHE A 162 3.47 -2.74 15.03
CA PHE A 162 3.38 -2.98 13.60
C PHE A 162 4.71 -3.55 13.10
N THR A 163 4.83 -4.88 13.11
CA THR A 163 6.08 -5.59 12.80
C THR A 163 6.32 -5.79 11.31
N TRP A 164 5.54 -5.16 10.43
CA TRP A 164 5.71 -5.35 8.98
C TRP A 164 7.07 -4.85 8.47
N HIS A 165 7.86 -5.72 7.82
CA HIS A 165 9.17 -5.36 7.27
C HIS A 165 10.12 -4.71 8.28
N GLU A 166 10.01 -5.15 9.53
CA GLU A 166 11.00 -4.99 10.58
C GLU A 166 12.40 -5.41 10.11
N LYS A 167 13.40 -4.68 10.60
CA LYS A 167 14.81 -4.95 10.35
C LYS A 167 15.33 -6.03 11.29
N SER A 168 14.79 -6.08 12.51
CA SER A 168 15.05 -7.10 13.52
C SER A 168 13.94 -7.12 14.57
N ASN A 169 14.00 -8.07 15.50
CA ASN A 169 13.08 -8.16 16.64
C ASN A 169 13.06 -6.90 17.52
N ASP A 170 14.11 -6.08 17.45
CA ASP A 170 14.24 -4.85 18.22
C ASP A 170 14.14 -3.59 17.37
N ASP A 171 14.03 -3.68 16.03
CA ASP A 171 14.07 -2.52 15.15
C ASP A 171 13.06 -2.64 14.00
N GLY A 172 12.06 -1.76 13.97
CA GLY A 172 11.01 -1.76 12.97
C GLY A 172 10.09 -0.55 13.08
N TYR A 173 9.05 -0.50 12.24
CA TYR A 173 8.22 0.70 12.08
C TYR A 173 7.42 1.11 13.33
N TRP A 174 7.23 0.23 14.32
CA TRP A 174 6.62 0.61 15.59
C TRP A 174 7.44 1.65 16.39
N LYS A 175 8.68 1.93 15.99
CA LYS A 175 9.51 3.00 16.54
C LYS A 175 9.37 4.33 15.81
N THR A 176 8.58 4.38 14.73
CA THR A 176 8.39 5.62 13.95
C THR A 176 7.68 6.65 14.80
N THR A 177 8.30 7.81 14.99
CA THR A 177 7.66 8.96 15.64
C THR A 177 7.02 9.84 14.57
N TYR A 178 5.75 10.22 14.76
CA TYR A 178 5.07 11.12 13.83
C TYR A 178 5.29 12.58 14.26
N PRO A 179 6.01 13.39 13.47
CA PRO A 179 6.45 14.71 13.92
C PRO A 179 5.32 15.76 13.97
N ALA A 180 4.17 15.45 13.40
CA ALA A 180 3.03 16.36 13.31
C ALA A 180 1.86 15.90 14.19
N VAL A 181 0.73 16.60 14.08
CA VAL A 181 -0.49 16.24 14.83
C VAL A 181 -1.13 15.00 14.19
N LEU A 182 -1.03 13.84 14.84
CA LEU A 182 -1.45 12.53 14.28
C LEU A 182 -2.92 12.47 13.85
N ASN A 183 -3.82 13.12 14.60
CA ASN A 183 -5.24 13.16 14.28
C ASN A 183 -5.60 14.29 13.29
N ARG A 184 -4.64 15.00 12.69
CA ARG A 184 -4.90 15.96 11.61
C ARG A 184 -4.83 15.24 10.27
N CYS A 185 -5.94 14.61 9.86
CA CYS A 185 -6.02 13.77 8.65
C CYS A 185 -5.53 14.48 7.38
N GLU A 186 -5.77 15.79 7.29
CA GLU A 186 -5.34 16.62 6.17
C GLU A 186 -3.82 16.86 6.12
N MET A 187 -3.04 16.32 7.05
CA MET A 187 -1.59 16.26 6.90
C MET A 187 -1.19 15.37 5.71
N CYS A 188 -2.02 14.38 5.34
CA CYS A 188 -1.81 13.54 4.14
C CYS A 188 -2.99 13.62 3.16
N HIS A 189 -4.23 13.70 3.66
CA HIS A 189 -5.43 13.67 2.85
C HIS A 189 -5.80 15.03 2.24
N LEU A 190 -6.47 15.01 1.09
CA LEU A 190 -7.19 16.19 0.60
C LEU A 190 -8.48 16.42 1.40
N PRO A 191 -8.95 17.67 1.53
CA PRO A 191 -10.19 17.98 2.24
C PRO A 191 -11.38 17.13 1.79
N GLY A 192 -12.11 16.58 2.75
CA GLY A 192 -13.29 15.75 2.52
C GLY A 192 -13.05 14.36 1.92
N THR A 193 -11.79 13.96 1.72
CA THR A 193 -11.46 12.63 1.18
C THR A 193 -11.30 11.55 2.25
N TYR A 194 -10.97 11.94 3.49
CA TYR A 194 -10.75 11.02 4.61
C TYR A 194 -12.04 10.67 5.37
N ASP A 195 -13.07 11.52 5.29
CA ASP A 195 -14.32 11.40 6.04
C ASP A 195 -15.55 11.12 5.16
N PHE A 196 -15.32 10.81 3.89
CA PHE A 196 -16.37 10.57 2.89
C PHE A 196 -17.31 11.76 2.64
N SER A 197 -16.86 13.00 2.89
CA SER A 197 -17.65 14.21 2.60
C SER A 197 -17.75 14.52 1.11
N THR A 198 -16.80 14.06 0.29
CA THR A 198 -16.86 14.27 -1.17
C THR A 198 -17.69 13.20 -1.89
N THR A 199 -18.45 13.60 -2.92
CA THR A 199 -19.24 12.68 -3.76
C THR A 199 -18.41 11.50 -4.28
N ALA A 200 -17.16 11.75 -4.69
CA ALA A 200 -16.28 10.71 -5.19
C ALA A 200 -15.97 9.62 -4.16
N MET A 201 -15.83 9.98 -2.88
CA MET A 201 -15.60 9.01 -1.80
C MET A 201 -16.89 8.28 -1.44
N THR A 202 -18.01 9.00 -1.32
CA THR A 202 -19.31 8.38 -1.03
C THR A 202 -19.70 7.38 -2.12
N SER A 203 -19.50 7.70 -3.40
CA SER A 203 -19.76 6.78 -4.51
C SER A 203 -18.81 5.57 -4.57
N ALA A 204 -17.63 5.67 -3.93
CA ALA A 204 -16.68 4.56 -3.86
C ALA A 204 -17.00 3.56 -2.74
N LEU A 205 -17.78 3.97 -1.74
CA LEU A 205 -18.12 3.16 -0.56
C LEU A 205 -18.59 1.72 -0.87
N PRO A 206 -19.57 1.48 -1.78
CA PRO A 206 -20.04 0.12 -2.05
C PRO A 206 -19.00 -0.75 -2.77
N ASN A 207 -17.92 -0.16 -3.28
CA ASN A 207 -16.89 -0.83 -4.08
C ASN A 207 -15.54 -0.93 -3.35
N MET A 208 -15.51 -0.65 -2.04
CA MET A 208 -14.29 -0.81 -1.27
C MET A 208 -13.95 -2.29 -1.07
N LEU A 209 -12.67 -2.63 -1.21
CA LEU A 209 -12.20 -4.01 -1.20
C LEU A 209 -11.60 -4.37 0.16
N PHE A 210 -11.84 -5.62 0.57
CA PHE A 210 -11.17 -6.21 1.73
C PHE A 210 -9.66 -6.20 1.54
N SER A 211 -8.93 -5.98 2.63
CA SER A 211 -7.48 -6.03 2.65
C SER A 211 -7.04 -7.41 3.12
N THR A 212 -6.31 -8.16 2.29
CA THR A 212 -5.69 -9.43 2.66
C THR A 212 -4.56 -9.16 3.63
N ALA A 213 -4.53 -9.92 4.73
CA ALA A 213 -3.53 -9.78 5.78
C ALA A 213 -2.82 -11.09 6.12
N GLY A 214 -3.44 -12.25 5.86
CA GLY A 214 -2.83 -13.56 6.14
C GLY A 214 -3.03 -14.56 4.99
N GLN A 215 -1.96 -15.20 4.55
CA GLN A 215 -2.00 -16.25 3.52
C GLN A 215 -0.78 -17.18 3.65
N GLY A 216 -0.87 -18.36 3.04
CA GLY A 216 0.19 -19.35 3.07
C GLY A 216 0.44 -19.89 4.47
N THR A 217 1.66 -20.33 4.75
CA THR A 217 2.10 -20.80 6.07
C THR A 217 3.27 -19.97 6.54
N TYR A 218 3.20 -19.49 7.78
CA TYR A 218 4.27 -18.75 8.43
C TYR A 218 5.16 -19.72 9.20
N ALA A 219 6.44 -19.78 8.87
CA ALA A 219 7.38 -20.70 9.52
C ALA A 219 7.71 -20.19 10.92
N ALA A 220 7.77 -21.10 11.89
CA ALA A 220 8.22 -20.76 13.24
C ALA A 220 9.72 -20.43 13.27
N ASN A 221 10.13 -19.58 14.20
CA ASN A 221 11.52 -19.19 14.42
C ASN A 221 12.20 -18.55 13.19
N THR A 222 11.48 -17.74 12.41
CA THR A 222 12.10 -16.91 11.37
C THR A 222 13.14 -15.98 12.01
N PRO A 223 14.45 -16.14 11.75
CA PRO A 223 15.46 -15.33 12.42
C PRO A 223 15.29 -13.86 12.06
N ASN A 224 15.26 -12.99 13.07
CA ASN A 224 15.10 -11.54 12.94
C ASN A 224 13.78 -11.09 12.28
N SER A 225 12.73 -11.93 12.30
CA SER A 225 11.41 -11.54 11.83
C SER A 225 10.30 -11.99 12.77
N GLU A 226 9.44 -11.05 13.14
CA GLU A 226 8.25 -11.19 13.98
C GLU A 226 6.99 -11.07 13.10
N HIS A 227 6.29 -12.20 12.94
CA HIS A 227 4.98 -12.23 12.30
C HIS A 227 3.96 -11.42 13.10
N SER A 228 2.93 -10.90 12.42
CA SER A 228 1.77 -10.31 13.08
C SER A 228 1.22 -11.21 14.19
N PRO A 229 0.85 -10.68 15.38
CA PRO A 229 0.27 -11.49 16.45
C PRO A 229 -1.10 -12.06 16.11
N TYR A 230 -1.67 -11.64 14.97
CA TYR A 230 -2.95 -12.11 14.47
C TYR A 230 -2.83 -13.32 13.53
N VAL A 231 -1.62 -13.81 13.28
CA VAL A 231 -1.38 -15.09 12.60
C VAL A 231 -0.73 -16.08 13.56
N THR A 232 -1.01 -17.36 13.35
CA THR A 232 -0.45 -18.47 14.12
C THR A 232 0.57 -19.21 13.25
N GLU A 233 1.81 -19.26 13.72
CA GLU A 233 2.89 -19.98 13.02
C GLU A 233 2.55 -21.46 12.85
N GLY A 234 2.97 -22.04 11.72
CA GLY A 234 2.63 -23.40 11.32
C GLY A 234 1.19 -23.58 10.79
N THR A 235 0.29 -22.61 10.98
CA THR A 235 -1.05 -22.66 10.40
C THR A 235 -1.01 -22.33 8.91
N ASN A 236 -1.66 -23.14 8.09
CA ASN A 236 -1.81 -22.89 6.66
C ASN A 236 -3.12 -22.13 6.38
N TYR A 237 -2.99 -20.86 6.00
CA TYR A 237 -4.09 -19.97 5.62
C TYR A 237 -4.48 -20.10 4.14
N GLY A 238 -3.86 -21.00 3.39
CA GLY A 238 -4.17 -21.26 1.98
C GLY A 238 -3.54 -20.26 1.02
N ALA A 239 -3.70 -20.50 -0.29
CA ALA A 239 -3.05 -19.68 -1.31
C ALA A 239 -3.63 -18.26 -1.38
N GLY A 240 -2.75 -17.28 -1.59
CA GLY A 240 -3.12 -15.90 -1.87
C GLY A 240 -3.73 -15.70 -3.26
N PHE A 241 -4.29 -14.52 -3.49
CA PHE A 241 -4.71 -14.12 -4.83
C PHE A 241 -3.51 -14.09 -5.79
N ASN A 242 -3.69 -14.61 -7.00
CA ASN A 242 -2.67 -14.59 -8.04
C ASN A 242 -3.22 -14.08 -9.36
N PHE A 243 -2.41 -13.32 -10.11
CA PHE A 243 -2.72 -12.88 -11.47
C PHE A 243 -1.53 -13.23 -12.37
N ASN A 244 -1.80 -14.00 -13.42
CA ASN A 244 -0.80 -14.30 -14.44
C ASN A 244 -0.90 -13.28 -15.58
N PRO A 245 0.07 -12.36 -15.72
CA PRO A 245 0.03 -11.33 -16.75
C PRO A 245 0.16 -11.89 -18.17
N LEU A 246 0.78 -13.05 -18.37
CA LEU A 246 0.98 -13.63 -19.71
C LEU A 246 -0.31 -14.24 -20.27
N THR A 247 -1.15 -14.81 -19.41
CA THR A 247 -2.40 -15.46 -19.80
C THR A 247 -3.64 -14.62 -19.49
N GLY A 248 -3.51 -13.59 -18.65
CA GLY A 248 -4.63 -12.82 -18.12
C GLY A 248 -5.47 -13.57 -17.09
N ALA A 249 -5.05 -14.77 -16.67
CA ALA A 249 -5.78 -15.59 -15.72
C ALA A 249 -5.61 -15.07 -14.28
N SER A 250 -6.72 -14.94 -13.57
CA SER A 250 -6.74 -14.71 -12.12
C SER A 250 -7.11 -15.98 -11.36
N THR A 251 -6.53 -16.16 -10.18
CA THR A 251 -6.91 -17.18 -9.21
C THR A 251 -7.29 -16.47 -7.92
N GLU A 252 -8.52 -16.69 -7.47
CA GLU A 252 -9.02 -16.13 -6.22
C GLU A 252 -8.23 -16.68 -5.03
N ALA A 253 -8.10 -15.86 -4.00
CA ALA A 253 -7.52 -16.28 -2.73
C ALA A 253 -8.36 -17.39 -2.08
N ALA A 254 -7.69 -18.30 -1.37
CA ALA A 254 -8.35 -19.38 -0.65
C ALA A 254 -9.36 -18.85 0.39
N SER A 255 -10.41 -19.63 0.67
CA SER A 255 -11.43 -19.29 1.67
C SER A 255 -10.86 -19.05 3.08
N THR A 256 -9.71 -19.64 3.38
CA THR A 256 -9.02 -19.58 4.66
C THR A 256 -8.05 -18.40 4.80
N THR A 257 -7.78 -17.63 3.74
CA THR A 257 -6.91 -16.45 3.86
C THR A 257 -7.54 -15.46 4.82
N LEU A 258 -6.75 -14.78 5.64
CA LEU A 258 -7.25 -13.78 6.58
C LEU A 258 -7.39 -12.43 5.90
N VAL A 259 -8.54 -11.79 6.11
CA VAL A 259 -8.87 -10.48 5.55
C VAL A 259 -9.37 -9.53 6.63
N ILE A 260 -9.27 -8.24 6.33
CA ILE A 260 -9.79 -7.14 7.14
C ILE A 260 -10.78 -6.34 6.27
N SER A 261 -11.94 -6.01 6.81
CA SER A 261 -12.94 -5.23 6.08
C SER A 261 -12.46 -3.80 5.82
N PRO A 262 -12.94 -3.12 4.76
CA PRO A 262 -12.23 -1.97 4.23
C PRO A 262 -12.12 -0.76 5.17
N ILE A 263 -13.17 -0.41 5.91
CA ILE A 263 -13.17 0.70 6.89
C ILE A 263 -12.39 0.27 8.14
N VAL A 264 -12.61 -0.94 8.66
CA VAL A 264 -11.84 -1.48 9.80
C VAL A 264 -10.35 -1.46 9.50
N ALA A 265 -9.93 -1.84 8.31
CA ALA A 265 -8.52 -1.81 7.91
C ALA A 265 -7.93 -0.38 7.92
N ALA A 266 -8.74 0.64 7.65
CA ALA A 266 -8.29 2.03 7.77
C ALA A 266 -8.23 2.50 9.24
N CYS A 267 -9.22 2.14 10.06
CA CYS A 267 -9.34 2.60 11.45
C CYS A 267 -8.40 1.85 12.40
N SER A 268 -8.37 0.51 12.31
CA SER A 268 -7.54 -0.38 13.15
C SER A 268 -6.04 -0.27 12.88
N ALA A 269 -5.64 0.41 11.80
CA ALA A 269 -4.26 0.77 11.56
C ALA A 269 -3.71 1.73 12.64
N CYS A 270 -4.58 2.52 13.30
CA CYS A 270 -4.22 3.34 14.46
C CYS A 270 -4.98 2.92 15.74
N HIS A 271 -6.24 2.50 15.62
CA HIS A 271 -7.13 2.16 16.73
C HIS A 271 -7.25 0.64 16.91
N ASP A 272 -6.29 0.02 17.57
CA ASP A 272 -6.17 -1.43 17.73
C ASP A 272 -6.32 -1.92 19.18
N SER A 273 -6.85 -1.08 20.08
CA SER A 273 -7.15 -1.54 21.43
C SER A 273 -8.24 -2.63 21.40
N PRO A 274 -8.25 -3.58 22.35
CA PRO A 274 -9.25 -4.65 22.37
C PRO A 274 -10.70 -4.13 22.30
N ALA A 275 -11.01 -3.06 23.03
CA ALA A 275 -12.33 -2.43 23.01
C ALA A 275 -12.67 -1.77 21.66
N ALA A 276 -11.68 -1.19 20.96
CA ALA A 276 -11.89 -0.61 19.63
C ALA A 276 -12.15 -1.69 18.58
N ILE A 277 -11.38 -2.80 18.62
CA ILE A 277 -11.58 -3.94 17.73
C ILE A 277 -12.96 -4.58 17.95
N ASP A 278 -13.37 -4.80 19.20
CA ASP A 278 -14.69 -5.35 19.54
C ASP A 278 -15.83 -4.43 19.05
N HIS A 279 -15.71 -3.12 19.25
CA HIS A 279 -16.65 -2.13 18.72
C HIS A 279 -16.76 -2.23 17.19
N MET A 280 -15.64 -2.31 16.48
CA MET A 280 -15.62 -2.43 15.03
C MET A 280 -16.27 -3.73 14.55
N GLN A 281 -16.00 -4.87 15.18
CA GLN A 281 -16.59 -6.16 14.84
C GLN A 281 -18.09 -6.25 15.15
N THR A 282 -18.52 -5.63 16.26
CA THR A 282 -19.94 -5.51 16.62
C THR A 282 -20.71 -4.72 15.56
N ASN A 283 -20.09 -3.72 14.95
CA ASN A 283 -20.66 -2.92 13.87
C ASN A 283 -20.44 -3.51 12.46
N GLY A 284 -20.26 -4.84 12.39
CA GLY A 284 -20.19 -5.62 11.15
C GLY A 284 -18.83 -5.63 10.46
N GLY A 285 -17.80 -5.09 11.12
CA GLY A 285 -16.42 -5.16 10.67
C GLY A 285 -15.81 -6.56 10.78
N SER A 286 -14.82 -6.84 9.93
CA SER A 286 -14.00 -8.04 9.98
C SER A 286 -12.54 -7.66 10.25
N PHE A 287 -11.90 -8.36 11.18
CA PHE A 287 -10.52 -8.12 11.61
C PHE A 287 -9.78 -9.46 11.69
N TRP A 288 -8.78 -9.66 10.82
CA TRP A 288 -8.05 -10.94 10.63
C TRP A 288 -8.98 -12.16 10.58
N ARG A 289 -10.08 -12.05 9.83
CA ARG A 289 -11.10 -13.09 9.75
C ARG A 289 -10.91 -13.95 8.51
N PRO A 290 -11.17 -15.26 8.54
CA PRO A 290 -11.16 -16.09 7.33
C PRO A 290 -12.04 -15.51 6.23
N ARG A 291 -11.52 -15.44 5.00
CA ARG A 291 -12.17 -14.81 3.84
C ARG A 291 -13.58 -15.33 3.61
N ALA A 292 -13.81 -16.64 3.72
CA ALA A 292 -15.15 -17.19 3.54
C ALA A 292 -16.15 -16.68 4.58
N GLU A 293 -15.74 -16.53 5.84
CA GLU A 293 -16.63 -15.99 6.87
C GLU A 293 -16.86 -14.50 6.71
N ALA A 294 -15.80 -13.74 6.38
CA ALA A 294 -15.88 -12.29 6.21
C ALA A 294 -16.77 -11.89 5.01
N LEU A 295 -16.66 -12.62 3.89
CA LEU A 295 -17.45 -12.34 2.69
C LEU A 295 -18.90 -12.84 2.78
N ASN A 296 -19.16 -13.83 3.63
CA ASN A 296 -20.51 -14.32 3.91
C ASN A 296 -21.22 -13.50 5.01
N ASP A 297 -20.54 -12.53 5.63
CA ASP A 297 -21.14 -11.67 6.64
C ASP A 297 -22.04 -10.62 5.99
N THR A 298 -23.36 -10.85 6.08
CA THR A 298 -24.37 -9.98 5.47
C THR A 298 -24.59 -8.68 6.24
N ARG A 299 -24.02 -8.53 7.45
CA ARG A 299 -24.17 -7.28 8.24
C ARG A 299 -23.54 -6.10 7.53
N GLY A 300 -22.34 -6.31 6.94
CA GLY A 300 -21.52 -5.26 6.37
C GLY A 300 -21.09 -4.19 7.40
N GLU A 301 -20.11 -3.36 7.03
CA GLU A 301 -19.66 -2.27 7.90
C GLU A 301 -20.72 -1.17 8.03
N GLN A 302 -21.21 -0.93 9.26
CA GLN A 302 -22.20 0.12 9.55
C GLN A 302 -21.56 1.42 10.06
N CYS A 303 -20.24 1.56 9.91
CA CYS A 303 -19.43 2.61 10.53
C CYS A 303 -19.94 4.02 10.19
N LEU A 304 -20.35 4.26 8.94
CA LEU A 304 -20.73 5.60 8.47
C LEU A 304 -22.11 6.07 8.97
N ILE A 305 -22.87 5.22 9.67
CA ILE A 305 -24.07 5.68 10.39
C ILE A 305 -23.67 6.66 11.50
N CYS A 306 -22.55 6.41 12.18
CA CYS A 306 -22.07 7.22 13.30
C CYS A 306 -20.85 8.06 12.95
N HIS A 307 -19.97 7.55 12.08
CA HIS A 307 -18.69 8.15 11.71
C HIS A 307 -18.70 8.83 10.33
N GLY A 308 -19.82 8.78 9.61
CA GLY A 308 -19.98 9.46 8.33
C GLY A 308 -20.07 10.98 8.45
N PRO A 309 -20.10 11.70 7.32
CA PRO A 309 -20.21 13.15 7.32
C PRO A 309 -21.53 13.58 7.97
N ASN A 310 -21.47 14.64 8.80
CA ASN A 310 -22.61 15.17 9.55
C ASN A 310 -23.30 14.16 10.49
N ARG A 311 -22.51 13.25 11.08
CA ARG A 311 -22.97 12.29 12.11
C ARG A 311 -22.41 12.64 13.49
N VAL A 312 -22.99 12.02 14.50
CA VAL A 312 -22.72 12.31 15.93
C VAL A 312 -21.24 12.15 16.31
N ALA A 313 -20.54 11.25 15.63
CA ALA A 313 -19.11 11.00 15.81
C ALA A 313 -18.37 11.05 14.46
N ALA A 314 -18.78 11.98 13.58
CA ALA A 314 -18.16 12.17 12.28
C ALA A 314 -16.63 12.19 12.38
N ILE A 315 -15.93 11.56 11.44
CA ILE A 315 -14.46 11.47 11.47
C ILE A 315 -13.83 12.86 11.57
N SER A 316 -14.34 13.82 10.78
CA SER A 316 -13.89 15.23 10.80
C SER A 316 -14.22 15.98 12.09
N LEU A 317 -15.15 15.49 12.92
CA LEU A 317 -15.47 16.07 14.23
C LEU A 317 -14.53 15.53 15.33
N VAL A 318 -14.27 14.22 15.32
CA VAL A 318 -13.48 13.56 16.38
C VAL A 318 -11.97 13.55 16.10
N HIS A 319 -11.58 13.84 14.86
CA HIS A 319 -10.21 14.09 14.41
C HIS A 319 -10.06 15.56 14.00
N THR A 320 -10.57 16.46 14.84
CA THR A 320 -10.46 17.90 14.59
C THR A 320 -9.02 18.37 14.80
N ASP A 321 -8.56 19.17 13.85
CA ASP A 321 -7.37 20.01 13.92
C ASP A 321 -7.58 21.28 14.74
N ARG A 322 -8.78 21.46 15.31
CA ARG A 322 -9.17 22.60 16.13
C ARG A 322 -8.42 22.52 17.46
N THR A 323 -7.17 22.98 17.44
CA THR A 323 -6.62 23.68 18.60
C THR A 323 -7.66 24.71 19.07
N PRO A 324 -7.88 24.85 20.40
CA PRO A 324 -8.51 26.04 20.95
C PRO A 324 -7.89 27.33 20.38
#